data_AF-A0A496UQD3-F1
#
_entry.id   AF-A0A496UQD3-F1
#
_cell.length_a   1.000
_cell.length_b   1.000
_cell.length_c   1.000
_cell.angle_alpha   90.00
_cell.angle_beta   90.00
_cell.angle_gamma   90.00
#
_symmetry.space_group_name_H-M   'P 1'
#
loop_
_entity.id
_entity.type
_entity.pdbx_description
1 polymer ?
#
loop_
_entity_poly.entity_id
_entity_poly.type
_entity_poly.pdbx_seq_one_letter_code
_entity_poly.pdbx_strand_id
1 'polypeptide(L)'
;MVLLNTSSQKTAGELGERDRRLERLTADLDRLRAENRTLVRLNRLQGRFVGMASHEFKTPLTSITAYTDALIQQADNPDFERGDEFLGVIRNEAARLLRMINRILDFSRLEYGSRLLQRETVDLADLGGEVLASFGAVMDERRQTAELVAPTVLPGCKADADLLRQVLVNLVGNAVKYAPVGGHVRLSLFEEAATVAVEVADDGPGIPVQDLQRVFAEFYRASGTAAATEGAGLGLSIVRHIVYLHGGHVTVRRRQSGGTAFTVHLQKQVEVPRCIESDDQSNCAAIQRNVLRLLAEFTGSRAAVLIRRKEDDLLQPVAHLGLTSHHGLPEGLSLPTDPNDTAAWCRALGLDGDDDRGLKERWLVVPMGTGEPAEGWVLLGRRMAGGVFGPRNRDQVRVLGRLAGRALAAFPEEPVRTLEALRVLLRIHWRGVPTATTDALDLAASLGRSVGLSPTAVSRLEDAVALHDAGMDRIEDDILLGTDTLSEDDREEVDRHVALGLDLLAPLLTDEDLVHVIRHHHERWDG
;
A
#
# COMPACT_ATOMS: atom_id res chain seq x y z
N MET A 1 42.31 -55.62 7.66
CA MET A 1 42.17 -54.14 7.54
C MET A 1 41.21 -53.72 6.42
N VAL A 2 41.19 -54.38 5.26
CA VAL A 2 40.31 -54.01 4.12
C VAL A 2 38.82 -54.30 4.34
N LEU A 3 38.46 -55.35 5.09
CA LEU A 3 37.05 -55.73 5.36
C LEU A 3 36.30 -54.83 6.36
N LEU A 4 37.03 -54.14 7.26
CA LEU A 4 36.42 -53.20 8.21
C LEU A 4 36.06 -51.87 7.54
N ASN A 5 36.80 -51.48 6.51
CA ASN A 5 36.59 -50.21 5.81
C ASN A 5 35.33 -50.23 4.93
N THR A 6 35.03 -51.37 4.29
CA THR A 6 33.82 -51.53 3.47
C THR A 6 32.54 -51.60 4.30
N SER A 7 32.59 -52.19 5.50
CA SER A 7 31.45 -52.19 6.43
C SER A 7 31.14 -50.78 6.93
N SER A 8 32.16 -50.00 7.33
CA SER A 8 31.98 -48.61 7.78
C SER A 8 31.49 -47.68 6.67
N GLN A 9 31.98 -47.85 5.44
CA GLN A 9 31.51 -47.08 4.27
C GLN A 9 30.05 -47.41 3.92
N LYS A 10 29.62 -48.66 4.05
CA LYS A 10 28.24 -49.07 3.77
C LYS A 10 27.26 -48.54 4.82
N THR A 11 27.60 -48.61 6.10
CA THR A 11 26.78 -48.01 7.18
C THR A 11 26.70 -46.48 7.09
N ALA A 12 27.77 -45.80 6.67
CA ALA A 12 27.75 -44.34 6.47
C ALA A 12 26.83 -43.92 5.31
N GLY A 13 26.78 -44.71 4.24
CA GLY A 13 25.85 -44.50 3.13
C GLY A 13 24.38 -44.71 3.53
N GLU A 14 24.08 -45.78 4.27
CA GLU A 14 22.73 -46.08 4.76
C GLU A 14 22.24 -45.06 5.80
N LEU A 15 23.13 -44.50 6.63
CA LEU A 15 22.85 -43.39 7.54
C LEU A 15 22.52 -42.10 6.78
N GLY A 16 23.33 -41.73 5.79
CA GLY A 16 23.07 -40.55 4.97
C GLY A 16 21.79 -40.64 4.13
N GLU A 17 21.37 -41.84 3.73
CA GLU A 17 20.10 -42.05 3.04
C GLU A 17 18.89 -41.96 3.99
N ARG A 18 19.04 -42.44 5.24
CA ARG A 18 18.01 -42.27 6.29
C ARG A 18 17.86 -40.82 6.70
N ASP A 19 18.95 -40.07 6.83
CA ASP A 19 18.91 -38.65 7.20
C ASP A 19 18.21 -37.82 6.13
N ARG A 20 18.55 -38.01 4.84
CA ARG A 20 17.84 -37.36 3.73
C ARG A 20 16.37 -37.73 3.66
N ARG A 21 16.00 -38.97 4.01
CA ARG A 21 14.61 -39.43 4.05
C ARG A 21 13.85 -38.80 5.22
N LEU A 22 14.51 -38.65 6.37
CA LEU A 22 13.96 -37.94 7.53
C LEU A 22 13.74 -36.47 7.18
N GLU A 23 14.73 -35.77 6.63
CA GLU A 23 14.61 -34.37 6.19
C GLU A 23 13.43 -34.14 5.25
N ARG A 24 13.23 -35.02 4.26
CA ARG A 24 12.07 -34.94 3.35
C ARG A 24 10.74 -35.16 4.06
N LEU A 25 10.66 -36.16 4.95
CA LEU A 25 9.44 -36.46 5.71
C LEU A 25 9.08 -35.32 6.67
N THR A 26 10.08 -34.67 7.27
CA THR A 26 9.89 -33.49 8.12
C THR A 26 9.35 -32.33 7.29
N ALA A 27 9.98 -32.03 6.14
CA ALA A 27 9.51 -30.98 5.23
C ALA A 27 8.06 -31.21 4.72
N ASP A 28 7.71 -32.45 4.40
CA ASP A 28 6.35 -32.81 3.98
C ASP A 28 5.34 -32.70 5.14
N LEU A 29 5.71 -33.09 6.36
CA LEU A 29 4.87 -32.92 7.56
C LEU A 29 4.63 -31.45 7.88
N ASP A 30 5.66 -30.62 7.76
CA ASP A 30 5.56 -29.18 8.02
C ASP A 30 4.70 -28.50 6.96
N ARG A 31 4.85 -28.91 5.69
CA ARG A 31 3.94 -28.50 4.61
C ARG A 31 2.49 -28.89 4.90
N LEU A 32 2.24 -30.14 5.28
CA LEU A 32 0.88 -30.63 5.56
C LEU A 32 0.26 -29.93 6.77
N ARG A 33 1.06 -29.62 7.79
CA ARG A 33 0.63 -28.83 8.95
C ARG A 33 0.28 -27.41 8.54
N ALA A 34 1.10 -26.77 7.71
CA ALA A 34 0.81 -25.44 7.17
C ALA A 34 -0.51 -25.45 6.37
N GLU A 35 -0.71 -26.42 5.47
CA GLU A 35 -1.95 -26.58 4.70
C GLU A 35 -3.16 -26.79 5.64
N ASN A 36 -3.03 -27.61 6.69
CA ASN A 36 -4.10 -27.87 7.65
C ASN A 36 -4.42 -26.63 8.51
N ARG A 37 -3.42 -25.85 8.91
CA ARG A 37 -3.59 -24.60 9.67
C ARG A 37 -4.35 -23.56 8.85
N THR A 38 -3.99 -23.38 7.58
CA THR A 38 -4.74 -22.53 6.64
C THR A 38 -6.19 -22.98 6.54
N LEU A 39 -6.44 -24.30 6.41
CA LEU A 39 -7.79 -24.85 6.36
C LEU A 39 -8.59 -24.60 7.65
N VAL A 40 -8.00 -24.82 8.83
CA VAL A 40 -8.68 -24.58 10.12
C VAL A 40 -8.98 -23.09 10.33
N ARG A 41 -8.07 -22.20 9.92
CA ARG A 41 -8.26 -20.76 9.98
C ARG A 41 -9.37 -20.28 9.06
N LEU A 42 -9.35 -20.72 7.79
CA LEU A 42 -10.43 -20.49 6.83
C LEU A 42 -11.77 -21.00 7.37
N ASN A 43 -11.78 -22.18 7.99
CA ASN A 43 -12.99 -22.76 8.56
C ASN A 43 -13.52 -21.94 9.77
N ARG A 44 -12.63 -21.37 10.60
CA ARG A 44 -13.01 -20.45 11.70
C ARG A 44 -13.54 -19.11 11.18
N LEU A 45 -12.94 -18.54 10.15
CA LEU A 45 -13.42 -17.32 9.50
C LEU A 45 -14.78 -17.56 8.83
N GLN A 46 -14.92 -18.67 8.12
CA GLN A 46 -16.19 -19.13 7.56
C GLN A 46 -17.26 -19.35 8.65
N GLY A 47 -16.89 -19.92 9.80
CA GLY A 47 -17.79 -20.09 10.93
C GLY A 47 -18.26 -18.75 11.52
N ARG A 48 -17.34 -17.80 11.72
CA ARG A 48 -17.66 -16.43 12.18
C ARG A 48 -18.52 -15.68 11.16
N PHE A 49 -18.23 -15.86 9.88
CA PHE A 49 -19.02 -15.34 8.76
C PHE A 49 -20.46 -15.86 8.79
N VAL A 50 -20.66 -17.19 8.88
CA VAL A 50 -22.00 -17.79 8.94
C VAL A 50 -22.74 -17.29 10.17
N GLY A 51 -22.08 -17.18 11.32
CA GLY A 51 -22.68 -16.66 12.56
C GLY A 51 -23.14 -15.20 12.43
N MET A 52 -22.28 -14.32 11.92
CA MET A 52 -22.59 -12.90 11.75
C MET A 52 -23.65 -12.67 10.68
N ALA A 53 -23.54 -13.34 9.53
CA ALA A 53 -24.54 -13.29 8.46
C ALA A 53 -25.91 -13.79 8.97
N SER A 54 -25.93 -14.88 9.73
CA SER A 54 -27.16 -15.40 10.33
C SER A 54 -27.80 -14.39 11.28
N HIS A 55 -27.01 -13.73 12.13
CA HIS A 55 -27.51 -12.73 13.05
C HIS A 55 -28.06 -11.49 12.32
N GLU A 56 -27.33 -10.99 11.33
CA GLU A 56 -27.76 -9.84 10.53
C GLU A 56 -28.95 -10.17 9.61
N PHE A 57 -29.15 -11.43 9.19
CA PHE A 57 -30.36 -11.88 8.47
C PHE A 57 -31.55 -12.04 9.39
N LYS A 58 -31.34 -12.52 10.62
CA LYS A 58 -32.42 -12.80 11.56
C LYS A 58 -33.20 -11.54 11.92
N THR A 59 -32.53 -10.40 12.10
CA THR A 59 -33.18 -9.12 12.41
C THR A 59 -34.19 -8.67 11.34
N PRO A 60 -33.81 -8.44 10.06
CA PRO A 60 -34.75 -8.02 9.02
C PRO A 60 -35.82 -9.08 8.76
N LEU A 61 -35.48 -10.38 8.83
CA LEU A 61 -36.45 -11.46 8.64
C LEU A 61 -37.50 -11.51 9.76
N THR A 62 -37.09 -11.25 11.01
CA THR A 62 -38.01 -11.17 12.16
C THR A 62 -38.96 -10.00 12.01
N SER A 63 -38.46 -8.83 11.58
CA SER A 63 -39.30 -7.67 11.27
C SER A 63 -40.29 -7.97 10.14
N ILE A 64 -39.84 -8.50 9.01
CA ILE A 64 -40.71 -8.88 7.89
C ILE A 64 -41.83 -9.81 8.37
N THR A 65 -41.48 -10.84 9.14
CA THR A 65 -42.44 -11.82 9.66
C THR A 65 -43.46 -11.15 10.58
N ALA A 66 -43.01 -10.36 11.55
CA ALA A 66 -43.88 -9.67 12.50
C ALA A 66 -44.85 -8.70 11.83
N TYR A 67 -44.37 -7.89 10.87
CA TYR A 67 -45.23 -6.95 10.13
C TYR A 67 -46.20 -7.67 9.19
N THR A 68 -45.78 -8.79 8.60
CA THR A 68 -46.65 -9.62 7.76
C THR A 68 -47.74 -10.29 8.60
N ASP A 69 -47.40 -10.85 9.77
CA ASP A 69 -48.37 -11.45 10.70
C ASP A 69 -49.39 -10.42 11.20
N ALA A 70 -48.94 -9.20 11.49
CA ALA A 70 -49.83 -8.11 11.89
C ALA A 70 -50.77 -7.68 10.76
N LEU A 71 -50.30 -7.64 9.51
CA LEU A 71 -51.16 -7.39 8.34
C LEU A 71 -52.20 -8.50 8.15
N ILE A 72 -51.81 -9.77 8.32
CA ILE A 72 -52.74 -10.90 8.22
C ILE A 72 -53.83 -10.81 9.30
N GLN A 73 -53.46 -10.45 10.54
CA GLN A 73 -54.43 -10.29 11.64
C GLN A 73 -55.43 -9.14 11.41
N GLN A 74 -55.06 -8.15 10.59
CA GLN A 74 -55.89 -6.99 10.27
C GLN A 74 -56.53 -7.09 8.87
N ALA A 75 -56.41 -8.23 8.17
CA ALA A 75 -56.82 -8.37 6.77
C ALA A 75 -58.32 -8.09 6.53
N ASP A 76 -59.17 -8.42 7.50
CA ASP A 76 -60.63 -8.19 7.43
C ASP A 76 -61.07 -6.89 8.11
N ASN A 77 -60.12 -6.04 8.54
CA ASN A 77 -60.40 -4.76 9.17
C ASN A 77 -60.37 -3.62 8.14
N PRO A 78 -61.53 -3.13 7.65
CA PRO A 78 -61.60 -2.06 6.66
C PRO A 78 -61.09 -0.70 7.18
N ASP A 79 -60.95 -0.54 8.50
CA ASP A 79 -60.47 0.70 9.15
C ASP A 79 -58.96 0.67 9.47
N PHE A 80 -58.19 -0.30 8.95
CA PHE A 80 -56.75 -0.38 9.20
C PHE A 80 -55.95 0.61 8.33
N GLU A 81 -55.78 1.83 8.83
CA GLU A 81 -55.11 2.93 8.12
C GLU A 81 -53.57 2.77 8.00
N ARG A 82 -52.95 1.82 8.70
CA ARG A 82 -51.47 1.64 8.74
C ARG A 82 -50.93 0.61 7.74
N GLY A 83 -51.77 0.08 6.85
CA GLY A 83 -51.40 -0.93 5.86
C GLY A 83 -50.18 -0.53 5.03
N ASP A 84 -50.19 0.68 4.48
CA ASP A 84 -49.11 1.18 3.62
C ASP A 84 -47.79 1.40 4.38
N GLU A 85 -47.85 1.82 5.65
CA GLU A 85 -46.67 1.95 6.52
C GLU A 85 -45.99 0.58 6.72
N PHE A 86 -46.78 -0.45 7.01
CA PHE A 86 -46.29 -1.80 7.28
C PHE A 86 -45.70 -2.44 6.01
N LEU A 87 -46.37 -2.27 4.87
CA LEU A 87 -45.84 -2.67 3.56
C LEU A 87 -44.53 -1.94 3.22
N GLY A 88 -44.43 -0.66 3.60
CA GLY A 88 -43.20 0.13 3.48
C GLY A 88 -42.05 -0.47 4.28
N VAL A 89 -42.28 -0.84 5.54
CA VAL A 89 -41.28 -1.50 6.38
C VAL A 89 -40.84 -2.83 5.78
N ILE A 90 -41.79 -3.70 5.39
CA ILE A 90 -41.48 -5.00 4.77
C ILE A 90 -40.61 -4.82 3.53
N ARG A 91 -40.95 -3.87 2.65
CA ARG A 91 -40.18 -3.58 1.42
C ARG A 91 -38.75 -3.12 1.75
N ASN A 92 -38.59 -2.27 2.75
CA ASN A 92 -37.29 -1.75 3.17
C ASN A 92 -36.39 -2.87 3.75
N GLU A 93 -36.96 -3.73 4.59
CA GLU A 93 -36.24 -4.87 5.18
C GLU A 93 -35.89 -5.92 4.12
N ALA A 94 -36.78 -6.20 3.16
CA ALA A 94 -36.49 -7.10 2.05
C ALA A 94 -35.36 -6.57 1.16
N ALA A 95 -35.38 -5.26 0.86
CA ALA A 95 -34.30 -4.61 0.12
C ALA A 95 -32.98 -4.62 0.90
N ARG A 96 -33.01 -4.48 2.23
CA ARG A 96 -31.84 -4.60 3.11
C ARG A 96 -31.24 -6.01 3.04
N LEU A 97 -32.08 -7.04 3.13
CA LEU A 97 -31.68 -8.44 3.03
C LEU A 97 -31.01 -8.73 1.67
N LEU A 98 -31.60 -8.26 0.56
CA LEU A 98 -31.06 -8.41 -0.78
C LEU A 98 -29.69 -7.74 -0.94
N ARG A 99 -29.52 -6.51 -0.44
CA ARG A 99 -28.21 -5.82 -0.44
C ARG A 99 -27.15 -6.62 0.30
N MET A 100 -27.52 -7.25 1.41
CA MET A 100 -26.56 -8.00 2.22
C MET A 100 -26.16 -9.33 1.56
N ILE A 101 -27.11 -10.02 0.91
CA ILE A 101 -26.82 -11.20 0.09
C ILE A 101 -25.86 -10.84 -1.05
N ASN A 102 -26.11 -9.73 -1.75
CA ASN A 102 -25.23 -9.29 -2.84
C ASN A 102 -23.82 -8.97 -2.35
N ARG A 103 -23.66 -8.31 -1.19
CA ARG A 103 -22.34 -8.04 -0.59
C ARG A 103 -21.55 -9.33 -0.29
N ILE A 104 -22.24 -10.38 0.15
CA ILE A 104 -21.64 -11.70 0.41
C ILE A 104 -21.18 -12.35 -0.90
N LEU A 105 -22.03 -12.32 -1.93
CA LEU A 105 -21.70 -12.88 -3.23
C LEU A 105 -20.55 -12.11 -3.90
N ASP A 106 -20.52 -10.79 -3.77
CA ASP A 106 -19.42 -9.95 -4.25
C ASP A 106 -18.12 -10.25 -3.52
N PHE A 107 -18.16 -10.37 -2.20
CA PHE A 107 -17.00 -10.77 -1.39
C PHE A 107 -16.46 -12.14 -1.84
N SER A 108 -17.34 -13.14 -1.99
CA SER A 108 -16.93 -14.48 -2.47
C SER A 108 -16.30 -14.42 -3.87
N ARG A 109 -16.88 -13.66 -4.81
CA ARG A 109 -16.31 -13.52 -6.16
C ARG A 109 -14.93 -12.85 -6.17
N LEU A 110 -14.75 -11.88 -5.28
CA LEU A 110 -13.50 -11.13 -5.13
C LEU A 110 -12.38 -11.95 -4.47
N GLU A 111 -12.68 -12.79 -3.47
CA GLU A 111 -11.71 -13.67 -2.81
C GLU A 111 -11.19 -14.78 -3.74
N TYR A 112 -12.07 -15.44 -4.50
CA TYR A 112 -11.65 -16.56 -5.35
C TYR A 112 -10.98 -16.12 -6.66
N GLY A 113 -10.54 -14.85 -6.77
CA GLY A 113 -9.69 -14.33 -7.85
C GLY A 113 -10.29 -14.41 -9.26
N SER A 114 -11.59 -14.70 -9.38
CA SER A 114 -12.19 -15.16 -10.65
C SER A 114 -12.57 -14.04 -11.62
N ARG A 115 -12.49 -12.76 -11.21
CA ARG A 115 -12.82 -11.63 -12.07
C ARG A 115 -11.56 -10.98 -12.65
N LEU A 116 -11.36 -11.14 -13.96
CA LEU A 116 -10.45 -10.29 -14.73
C LEU A 116 -10.98 -8.85 -14.67
N LEU A 117 -10.17 -7.91 -14.17
CA LEU A 117 -10.52 -6.49 -14.13
C LEU A 117 -10.75 -5.97 -15.55
N GLN A 118 -11.92 -5.36 -15.78
CA GLN A 118 -12.21 -4.66 -17.03
C GLN A 118 -11.70 -3.24 -16.91
N ARG A 119 -10.40 -3.05 -17.11
CA ARG A 119 -9.76 -1.73 -16.95
C ARG A 119 -10.04 -0.82 -18.15
N GLU A 120 -10.76 0.26 -17.90
CA GLU A 120 -10.99 1.36 -18.85
C GLU A 120 -10.49 2.68 -18.27
N THR A 121 -10.47 3.74 -19.08
CA THR A 121 -10.15 5.08 -18.61
C THR A 121 -11.35 5.63 -17.85
N VAL A 122 -11.19 5.86 -16.55
CA VAL A 122 -12.27 6.36 -15.68
C VAL A 122 -12.02 7.83 -15.31
N ASP A 123 -13.04 8.66 -15.51
CA ASP A 123 -13.10 10.00 -14.93
C ASP A 123 -13.65 9.92 -13.49
N LEU A 124 -12.78 10.18 -12.52
CA LEU A 124 -13.14 10.07 -11.10
C LEU A 124 -14.04 11.22 -10.65
N ALA A 125 -14.05 12.37 -11.33
CA ALA A 125 -14.91 13.49 -11.00
C ALA A 125 -16.36 13.17 -11.37
N ASP A 126 -16.57 12.67 -12.60
CA ASP A 126 -17.89 12.23 -13.05
C ASP A 126 -18.41 11.08 -12.19
N LEU A 127 -17.59 10.05 -11.96
CA LEU A 127 -17.96 8.92 -11.12
C LEU A 127 -18.29 9.35 -9.68
N GLY A 128 -17.48 10.24 -9.10
CA GLY A 128 -17.71 10.79 -7.76
C GLY A 128 -19.00 11.61 -7.67
N GLY A 129 -19.28 12.42 -8.69
CA GLY A 129 -20.51 13.20 -8.80
C GLY A 129 -21.77 12.34 -8.88
N GLU A 130 -21.74 11.29 -9.71
CA GLU A 130 -22.83 10.32 -9.82
C GLU A 130 -23.11 9.61 -8.48
N VAL A 131 -22.06 9.19 -7.77
CA VAL A 131 -22.20 8.54 -6.47
C VAL A 131 -22.78 9.50 -5.44
N LEU A 132 -22.29 10.74 -5.35
CA LEU A 132 -22.85 11.75 -4.44
C LEU A 132 -24.34 12.01 -4.74
N ALA A 133 -24.71 12.15 -6.01
CA ALA A 133 -26.11 12.35 -6.42
C ALA A 133 -27.01 11.18 -5.98
N SER A 134 -26.52 9.94 -6.03
CA SER A 134 -27.28 8.77 -5.59
C SER A 134 -27.64 8.75 -4.10
N PHE A 135 -26.91 9.51 -3.26
CA PHE A 135 -27.19 9.66 -1.83
C PHE A 135 -28.02 10.91 -1.50
N GLY A 136 -28.36 11.75 -2.50
CA GLY A 136 -29.03 13.05 -2.29
C GLY A 136 -30.29 12.95 -1.43
N ALA A 137 -31.21 12.02 -1.75
CA ALA A 137 -32.45 11.85 -0.99
C ALA A 137 -32.22 11.50 0.50
N VAL A 138 -31.21 10.68 0.80
CA VAL A 138 -30.85 10.28 2.17
C VAL A 138 -30.18 11.44 2.91
N MET A 139 -29.33 12.19 2.23
CA MET A 139 -28.69 13.39 2.79
C MET A 139 -29.74 14.47 3.09
N ASP A 140 -30.70 14.70 2.19
CA ASP A 140 -31.79 15.67 2.36
C ASP A 140 -32.65 15.34 3.58
N GLU A 141 -33.03 14.06 3.75
CA GLU A 141 -33.77 13.59 4.93
C GLU A 141 -33.01 13.87 6.24
N ARG A 142 -31.67 13.75 6.20
CA ARG A 142 -30.77 14.02 7.33
C ARG A 142 -30.27 15.46 7.40
N ARG A 143 -30.74 16.35 6.52
CA ARG A 143 -30.29 17.74 6.38
C ARG A 143 -28.77 17.88 6.19
N GLN A 144 -28.13 16.85 5.65
CA GLN A 144 -26.69 16.84 5.39
C GLN A 144 -26.39 17.58 4.08
N THR A 145 -25.15 18.05 3.95
CA THR A 145 -24.67 18.67 2.71
C THR A 145 -23.48 17.89 2.17
N ALA A 146 -23.29 17.92 0.85
CA ALA A 146 -22.12 17.33 0.23
C ALA A 146 -21.46 18.27 -0.77
N GLU A 147 -20.13 18.16 -0.90
CA GLU A 147 -19.37 18.87 -1.92
C GLU A 147 -18.36 17.95 -2.63
N LEU A 148 -18.21 18.20 -3.94
CA LEU A 148 -17.16 17.62 -4.77
C LEU A 148 -16.12 18.70 -5.07
N VAL A 149 -14.88 18.46 -4.65
CA VAL A 149 -13.75 19.34 -4.90
C VAL A 149 -12.77 18.61 -5.81
N ALA A 150 -12.59 19.10 -7.03
CA ALA A 150 -11.67 18.52 -8.00
C ALA A 150 -10.86 19.62 -8.71
N PRO A 151 -9.60 19.37 -9.08
CA PRO A 151 -8.82 20.28 -9.92
C PRO A 151 -9.41 20.34 -11.33
N THR A 152 -9.15 21.44 -12.05
CA THR A 152 -9.62 21.66 -13.43
C THR A 152 -9.14 20.58 -14.40
N VAL A 153 -7.97 20.00 -14.13
CA VAL A 153 -7.41 18.88 -14.91
C VAL A 153 -6.96 17.82 -13.91
N LEU A 154 -7.48 16.60 -14.07
CA LEU A 154 -7.08 15.43 -13.31
C LEU A 154 -6.67 14.33 -14.29
N PRO A 155 -5.50 13.69 -14.14
CA PRO A 155 -5.13 12.56 -14.99
C PRO A 155 -6.15 11.43 -14.86
N GLY A 156 -6.52 10.79 -15.97
CA GLY A 156 -7.35 9.58 -15.93
C GLY A 156 -6.64 8.43 -15.20
N CYS A 157 -7.43 7.46 -14.71
CA CYS A 157 -6.90 6.22 -14.15
C CYS A 157 -7.44 5.02 -14.94
N LYS A 158 -6.60 3.99 -15.13
CA LYS A 158 -7.05 2.72 -15.73
C LYS A 158 -7.63 1.82 -14.66
N ALA A 159 -8.95 1.74 -14.62
CA ALA A 159 -9.67 1.03 -13.58
C ALA A 159 -10.97 0.40 -14.09
N ASP A 160 -11.49 -0.56 -13.34
CA ASP A 160 -12.83 -1.11 -13.54
C ASP A 160 -13.83 -0.15 -12.88
N ALA A 161 -14.61 0.56 -13.71
CA ALA A 161 -15.49 1.63 -13.26
C ALA A 161 -16.56 1.14 -12.28
N ASP A 162 -17.08 -0.08 -12.47
CA ASP A 162 -18.08 -0.68 -11.59
C ASP A 162 -17.50 -0.96 -10.20
N LEU A 163 -16.28 -1.50 -10.15
CA LEU A 163 -15.61 -1.77 -8.87
C LEU A 163 -15.20 -0.48 -8.16
N LEU A 164 -14.74 0.55 -8.89
CA LEU A 164 -14.50 1.86 -8.28
C LEU A 164 -15.79 2.54 -7.80
N ARG A 165 -16.89 2.40 -8.54
CA ARG A 165 -18.22 2.84 -8.08
C ARG A 165 -18.56 2.18 -6.75
N GLN A 166 -18.32 0.87 -6.64
CA GLN A 166 -18.53 0.13 -5.40
C GLN A 166 -17.65 0.63 -4.25
N VAL A 167 -16.38 0.99 -4.52
CA VAL A 167 -15.50 1.63 -3.53
C VAL A 167 -16.12 2.94 -3.02
N LEU A 168 -16.50 3.83 -3.93
CA LEU A 168 -17.05 5.15 -3.57
C LEU A 168 -18.40 5.03 -2.86
N VAL A 169 -19.28 4.13 -3.29
CA VAL A 169 -20.57 3.88 -2.62
C VAL A 169 -20.35 3.40 -1.18
N ASN A 170 -19.34 2.57 -0.93
CA ASN A 170 -19.01 2.15 0.44
C ASN A 170 -18.46 3.30 1.29
N LEU A 171 -17.54 4.10 0.73
CA LEU A 171 -16.93 5.21 1.47
C LEU A 171 -17.92 6.36 1.71
N VAL A 172 -18.63 6.82 0.68
CA VAL A 172 -19.67 7.86 0.79
C VAL A 172 -20.83 7.37 1.65
N GLY A 173 -21.24 6.11 1.49
CA GLY A 173 -22.27 5.51 2.34
C GLY A 173 -21.89 5.49 3.81
N ASN A 174 -20.62 5.19 4.14
CA ASN A 174 -20.12 5.31 5.50
C ASN A 174 -20.14 6.77 5.98
N ALA A 175 -19.66 7.72 5.16
CA ALA A 175 -19.66 9.14 5.50
C ALA A 175 -21.08 9.67 5.83
N VAL A 176 -22.07 9.40 4.98
CA VAL A 176 -23.49 9.76 5.19
C VAL A 176 -24.06 9.10 6.45
N LYS A 177 -23.69 7.84 6.68
CA LYS A 177 -24.20 7.04 7.80
C LYS A 177 -23.72 7.59 9.15
N TYR A 178 -22.45 7.99 9.24
CA TYR A 178 -21.81 8.40 10.50
C TYR A 178 -21.73 9.91 10.71
N ALA A 179 -21.90 10.72 9.66
CA ALA A 179 -22.03 12.16 9.80
C ALA A 179 -23.28 12.52 10.63
N PRO A 180 -23.23 13.56 11.46
CA PRO A 180 -24.38 14.02 12.23
C PRO A 180 -25.48 14.57 11.31
N VAL A 181 -26.69 14.74 11.87
CA VAL A 181 -27.76 15.51 11.22
C VAL A 181 -27.27 16.95 11.02
N GLY A 182 -27.44 17.50 9.82
CA GLY A 182 -26.85 18.81 9.50
C GLY A 182 -25.36 18.78 9.15
N GLY A 183 -24.72 17.60 9.19
CA GLY A 183 -23.29 17.44 8.93
C GLY A 183 -22.91 17.56 7.45
N HIS A 184 -21.60 17.57 7.20
CA HIS A 184 -21.05 17.71 5.87
C HIS A 184 -20.23 16.49 5.42
N VAL A 185 -20.38 16.12 4.15
CA VAL A 185 -19.60 15.07 3.48
C VAL A 185 -18.83 15.69 2.30
N ARG A 186 -17.52 15.53 2.29
CA ARG A 186 -16.65 16.08 1.24
C ARG A 186 -16.01 14.96 0.44
N LEU A 187 -16.15 15.00 -0.87
CA LEU A 187 -15.37 14.19 -1.81
C LEU A 187 -14.33 15.10 -2.45
N SER A 188 -13.05 14.82 -2.22
CA SER A 188 -11.94 15.59 -2.77
C SER A 188 -11.10 14.71 -3.68
N LEU A 189 -10.81 15.22 -4.88
CA LEU A 189 -9.90 14.62 -5.84
C LEU A 189 -8.64 15.46 -5.88
N PHE A 190 -7.48 14.81 -5.81
CA PHE A 190 -6.22 15.51 -5.98
C PHE A 190 -5.19 14.63 -6.67
N GLU A 191 -4.35 15.30 -7.45
CA GLU A 191 -3.24 14.68 -8.13
C GLU A 191 -2.01 14.64 -7.20
N GLU A 192 -1.46 13.45 -7.02
CA GLU A 192 -0.19 13.19 -6.31
C GLU A 192 0.90 12.86 -7.34
N ALA A 193 2.14 12.55 -6.94
CA ALA A 193 3.22 12.31 -7.93
C ALA A 193 2.90 11.11 -8.85
N ALA A 194 2.58 9.98 -8.23
CA ALA A 194 2.35 8.69 -8.86
C ALA A 194 0.86 8.34 -9.05
N THR A 195 0.00 8.98 -8.28
CA THR A 195 -1.36 8.51 -8.01
C THR A 195 -2.37 9.63 -8.23
N VAL A 196 -3.60 9.22 -8.45
CA VAL A 196 -4.77 10.07 -8.25
C VAL A 196 -5.41 9.62 -6.95
N ALA A 197 -5.60 10.56 -6.04
CA ALA A 197 -6.18 10.30 -4.75
C ALA A 197 -7.63 10.78 -4.70
N VAL A 198 -8.48 9.93 -4.11
CA VAL A 198 -9.89 10.22 -3.81
C VAL A 198 -10.08 10.19 -2.31
N GLU A 199 -10.27 11.35 -1.70
CA GLU A 199 -10.56 11.49 -0.28
C GLU A 199 -12.07 11.65 -0.07
N VAL A 200 -12.65 10.81 0.78
CA VAL A 200 -14.01 10.95 1.30
C VAL A 200 -13.92 11.30 2.78
N ALA A 201 -14.39 12.48 3.13
CA ALA A 201 -14.32 13.05 4.47
C ALA A 201 -15.72 13.34 5.04
N ASP A 202 -15.90 13.07 6.32
CA ASP A 202 -17.14 13.34 7.07
C ASP A 202 -16.87 14.13 8.36
N ASP A 203 -17.91 14.77 8.90
CA ASP A 203 -17.89 15.48 10.19
C ASP A 203 -18.42 14.62 11.36
N GLY A 204 -18.34 13.29 11.23
CA GLY A 204 -18.79 12.34 12.23
C GLY A 204 -17.95 12.31 13.51
N PRO A 205 -18.19 11.32 14.40
CA PRO A 205 -17.45 11.19 15.66
C PRO A 205 -15.95 10.88 15.49
N GLY A 206 -15.55 10.49 14.28
CA GLY A 206 -14.21 10.00 13.99
C GLY A 206 -14.00 8.57 14.48
N ILE A 207 -12.93 7.94 13.98
CA ILE A 207 -12.50 6.61 14.41
C ILE A 207 -11.47 6.75 15.56
N PRO A 208 -11.59 5.98 16.66
CA PRO A 208 -10.57 5.92 17.70
C PRO A 208 -9.20 5.55 17.13
N VAL A 209 -8.12 6.14 17.63
CA VAL A 209 -6.76 5.94 17.08
C VAL A 209 -6.37 4.46 17.04
N GLN A 210 -6.70 3.71 18.09
CA GLN A 210 -6.46 2.27 18.20
C GLN A 210 -7.22 1.42 17.17
N ASP A 211 -8.29 1.96 16.59
CA ASP A 211 -9.13 1.26 15.61
C ASP A 211 -8.71 1.57 14.16
N LEU A 212 -7.95 2.65 13.92
CA LEU A 212 -7.57 3.12 12.57
C LEU A 212 -6.87 2.06 11.72
N GLN A 213 -6.04 1.22 12.33
CA GLN A 213 -5.33 0.15 11.62
C GLN A 213 -6.23 -1.07 11.35
N ARG A 214 -7.29 -1.25 12.15
CA ARG A 214 -8.16 -2.44 12.11
C ARG A 214 -9.44 -2.23 11.30
N VAL A 215 -9.79 -1.00 10.95
CA VAL A 215 -11.06 -0.70 10.24
C VAL A 215 -11.20 -1.36 8.87
N PHE A 216 -10.10 -1.80 8.26
CA PHE A 216 -10.12 -2.55 7.01
C PHE A 216 -10.12 -4.07 7.19
N ALA A 217 -9.98 -4.57 8.43
CA ALA A 217 -10.07 -5.99 8.71
C ALA A 217 -11.50 -6.50 8.49
N GLU A 218 -11.60 -7.71 7.98
CA GLU A 218 -12.90 -8.34 7.71
C GLU A 218 -13.69 -8.49 9.01
N PHE A 219 -14.99 -8.18 8.92
CA PHE A 219 -15.92 -8.30 10.04
C PHE A 219 -15.60 -7.37 11.22
N TYR A 220 -14.65 -6.45 11.07
CA TYR A 220 -14.29 -5.52 12.13
C TYR A 220 -15.30 -4.39 12.29
N ARG A 221 -15.58 -4.03 13.54
CA ARG A 221 -16.39 -2.86 13.91
C ARG A 221 -15.69 -2.12 15.04
N ALA A 222 -15.49 -0.82 14.87
CA ALA A 222 -14.89 0.04 15.88
C ALA A 222 -15.73 0.07 17.17
N SER A 223 -15.03 0.10 18.31
CA SER A 223 -15.65 0.08 19.63
C SER A 223 -16.32 1.43 19.90
N GLY A 224 -17.56 1.43 20.42
CA GLY A 224 -18.32 2.66 20.69
C GLY A 224 -19.17 3.18 19.53
N THR A 225 -19.27 2.46 18.42
CA THR A 225 -20.38 2.65 17.47
C THR A 225 -21.67 2.21 18.17
N ALA A 226 -22.71 3.05 18.17
CA ALA A 226 -23.98 2.71 18.81
C ALA A 226 -24.49 1.36 18.27
N ALA A 227 -25.05 0.51 19.13
CA ALA A 227 -25.57 -0.81 18.74
C ALA A 227 -26.58 -0.74 17.57
N ALA A 228 -27.20 0.43 17.36
CA ALA A 228 -28.14 0.72 16.28
C ALA A 228 -27.49 1.00 14.91
N THR A 229 -26.15 1.12 14.81
CA THR A 229 -25.49 1.51 13.55
C THR A 229 -25.19 0.28 12.69
N GLU A 230 -26.19 -0.16 11.92
CA GLU A 230 -26.22 -1.40 11.11
C GLU A 230 -25.04 -1.64 10.13
N GLY A 231 -24.43 -2.84 10.10
CA GLY A 231 -23.48 -3.20 9.04
C GLY A 231 -22.60 -4.43 9.35
N ALA A 232 -22.42 -5.29 8.34
CA ALA A 232 -21.69 -6.56 8.43
C ALA A 232 -20.14 -6.46 8.52
N GLY A 233 -19.56 -5.27 8.64
CA GLY A 233 -18.10 -5.09 8.70
C GLY A 233 -17.33 -5.44 7.41
N LEU A 234 -18.02 -5.65 6.28
CA LEU A 234 -17.40 -6.04 5.00
C LEU A 234 -17.11 -4.87 4.06
N GLY A 235 -17.72 -3.70 4.28
CA GLY A 235 -17.64 -2.59 3.32
C GLY A 235 -16.21 -2.09 3.11
N LEU A 236 -15.45 -1.90 4.20
CA LEU A 236 -14.09 -1.40 4.14
C LEU A 236 -13.07 -2.46 3.70
N SER A 237 -13.28 -3.74 4.01
CA SER A 237 -12.43 -4.82 3.49
C SER A 237 -12.61 -4.99 1.98
N ILE A 238 -13.85 -4.88 1.47
CA ILE A 238 -14.14 -4.84 0.02
C ILE A 238 -13.44 -3.64 -0.63
N VAL A 239 -13.50 -2.45 -0.01
CA VAL A 239 -12.76 -1.27 -0.50
C VAL A 239 -11.27 -1.58 -0.62
N ARG A 240 -10.65 -2.07 0.46
CA ARG A 240 -9.22 -2.38 0.48
C ARG A 240 -8.85 -3.39 -0.61
N HIS A 241 -9.63 -4.44 -0.78
CA HIS A 241 -9.39 -5.47 -1.79
C HIS A 241 -9.53 -4.95 -3.21
N ILE A 242 -10.59 -4.20 -3.53
CA ILE A 242 -10.77 -3.61 -4.85
C ILE A 242 -9.62 -2.67 -5.17
N VAL A 243 -9.26 -1.79 -4.24
CA VAL A 243 -8.17 -0.82 -4.42
C VAL A 243 -6.82 -1.54 -4.61
N TYR A 244 -6.59 -2.62 -3.86
CA TYR A 244 -5.42 -3.49 -4.04
C TYR A 244 -5.38 -4.16 -5.41
N LEU A 245 -6.50 -4.69 -5.92
CA LEU A 245 -6.58 -5.26 -7.28
C LEU A 245 -6.23 -4.22 -8.38
N HIS A 246 -6.49 -2.95 -8.10
CA HIS A 246 -6.13 -1.82 -8.95
C HIS A 246 -4.66 -1.36 -8.78
N GLY A 247 -3.87 -2.04 -7.93
CA GLY A 247 -2.48 -1.67 -7.63
C GLY A 247 -2.36 -0.37 -6.83
N GLY A 248 -3.45 0.03 -6.16
CA GLY A 248 -3.53 1.19 -5.28
C GLY A 248 -3.50 0.81 -3.81
N HIS A 249 -3.74 1.79 -2.94
CA HIS A 249 -3.90 1.57 -1.51
C HIS A 249 -4.94 2.52 -0.91
N VAL A 250 -5.45 2.21 0.28
CA VAL A 250 -6.41 3.05 1.00
C VAL A 250 -5.86 3.39 2.37
N THR A 251 -5.96 4.66 2.77
CA THR A 251 -5.56 5.18 4.07
C THR A 251 -6.75 5.77 4.81
N VAL A 252 -6.63 5.90 6.13
CA VAL A 252 -7.64 6.53 6.97
C VAL A 252 -6.97 7.43 7.99
N ARG A 253 -7.52 8.63 8.20
CA ARG A 253 -7.04 9.60 9.18
C ARG A 253 -8.18 10.27 9.91
N ARG A 254 -7.91 10.70 11.15
CA ARG A 254 -8.79 11.59 11.88
C ARG A 254 -8.61 13.02 11.38
N ARG A 255 -9.71 13.75 11.21
CA ARG A 255 -9.67 15.16 10.83
C ARG A 255 -9.46 16.04 12.07
N GLN A 256 -8.68 17.11 11.94
CA GLN A 256 -8.47 18.09 13.01
C GLN A 256 -9.76 18.79 13.42
N SER A 257 -10.69 18.97 12.47
CA SER A 257 -12.02 19.54 12.70
C SER A 257 -13.01 18.58 13.39
N GLY A 258 -12.61 17.35 13.70
CA GLY A 258 -13.52 16.25 14.01
C GLY A 258 -13.92 15.48 12.74
N GLY A 259 -14.23 14.19 12.90
CA GLY A 259 -14.60 13.28 11.80
C GLY A 259 -13.47 12.41 11.24
N THR A 260 -13.76 11.75 10.13
CA THR A 260 -12.87 10.78 9.47
C THR A 260 -12.61 11.22 8.03
N ALA A 261 -11.43 10.90 7.51
CA ALA A 261 -11.12 10.99 6.09
C ALA A 261 -10.52 9.66 5.63
N PHE A 262 -11.16 9.03 4.64
CA PHE A 262 -10.63 7.87 3.93
C PHE A 262 -10.07 8.32 2.60
N THR A 263 -8.83 7.93 2.28
CA THR A 263 -8.18 8.32 1.02
C THR A 263 -7.79 7.09 0.22
N VAL A 264 -8.33 6.99 -0.99
CA VAL A 264 -8.03 5.93 -1.95
C VAL A 264 -7.01 6.46 -2.95
N HIS A 265 -5.86 5.81 -3.05
CA HIS A 265 -4.78 6.17 -3.95
C HIS A 265 -4.75 5.19 -5.11
N LEU A 266 -5.06 5.64 -6.32
CA LEU A 266 -5.05 4.85 -7.54
C LEU A 266 -3.88 5.27 -8.43
N GLN A 267 -3.27 4.31 -9.12
CA GLN A 267 -2.20 4.67 -10.05
C GLN A 267 -2.76 5.51 -11.20
N LYS A 268 -2.07 6.61 -11.51
CA LYS A 268 -2.35 7.38 -12.71
C LYS A 268 -2.25 6.47 -13.93
N GLN A 269 -3.08 6.74 -14.92
CA GLN A 269 -2.82 6.23 -16.25
C GLN A 269 -1.53 6.87 -16.76
N VAL A 270 -0.44 6.12 -16.62
CA VAL A 270 0.77 6.38 -17.37
C VAL A 270 0.47 5.88 -18.79
N GLU A 271 0.62 6.74 -19.79
CA GLU A 271 0.87 6.23 -21.14
C GLU A 271 2.17 5.43 -21.08
N VAL A 272 2.03 4.12 -20.89
CA VAL A 272 3.08 3.18 -21.26
C VAL A 272 3.09 3.24 -22.79
N PRO A 273 4.20 3.64 -23.43
CA PRO A 273 4.33 3.47 -24.87
C PRO A 273 3.96 2.02 -25.20
N ARG A 274 2.96 1.83 -26.06
CA ARG A 274 2.61 0.51 -26.57
C ARG A 274 3.82 0.00 -27.33
N CYS A 275 4.61 -0.85 -26.67
CA CYS A 275 5.29 -2.03 -27.18
C CYS A 275 6.30 -2.49 -26.11
N ILE A 276 6.02 -3.63 -25.49
CA ILE A 276 7.08 -4.50 -24.95
C ILE A 276 7.47 -5.39 -26.15
N GLU A 277 8.21 -4.82 -27.08
CA GLU A 277 8.86 -5.57 -28.16
C GLU A 277 10.34 -5.19 -28.16
N SER A 278 11.16 -6.22 -27.90
CA SER A 278 12.59 -6.38 -28.17
C SER A 278 13.43 -5.16 -28.55
N ASP A 279 13.59 -4.19 -27.64
CA ASP A 279 14.72 -3.26 -27.67
C ASP A 279 15.14 -2.88 -26.24
N ASP A 280 16.43 -3.07 -25.95
CA ASP A 280 17.06 -2.93 -24.63
C ASP A 280 16.84 -1.53 -24.00
N GLN A 281 16.67 -0.50 -24.85
CA GLN A 281 16.44 0.89 -24.43
C GLN A 281 15.03 1.16 -23.89
N SER A 282 13.99 0.49 -24.41
CA SER A 282 12.60 0.68 -23.93
C SER A 282 12.41 0.13 -22.51
N ASN A 283 13.07 -0.99 -22.22
CA ASN A 283 13.11 -1.62 -20.90
C ASN A 283 13.86 -0.75 -19.88
N CYS A 284 15.02 -0.19 -20.28
CA CYS A 284 15.81 0.72 -19.44
C CYS A 284 15.02 2.00 -19.07
N ALA A 285 14.24 2.57 -19.98
CA ALA A 285 13.37 3.71 -19.70
C ALA A 285 12.22 3.37 -18.74
N ALA A 286 11.73 2.12 -18.74
CA ALA A 286 10.69 1.68 -17.82
C ALA A 286 11.20 1.56 -16.38
N ILE A 287 12.38 0.96 -16.17
CA ILE A 287 12.96 0.87 -14.83
C ILE A 287 13.35 2.25 -14.29
N GLN A 288 13.93 3.12 -15.13
CA GLN A 288 14.28 4.49 -14.76
C GLN A 288 13.08 5.27 -14.25
N ARG A 289 11.92 5.14 -14.92
CA ARG A 289 10.66 5.74 -14.46
C ARG A 289 10.16 5.15 -13.15
N ASN A 290 10.25 3.83 -12.96
CA ASN A 290 9.83 3.17 -11.73
C ASN A 290 10.72 3.55 -10.54
N VAL A 291 12.04 3.61 -10.74
CA VAL A 291 13.01 4.09 -9.75
C VAL A 291 12.70 5.54 -9.39
N LEU A 292 12.53 6.41 -10.40
CA LEU A 292 12.23 7.81 -10.16
C LEU A 292 10.90 8.00 -9.41
N ARG A 293 9.89 7.20 -9.74
CA ARG A 293 8.60 7.17 -9.05
C ARG A 293 8.76 6.73 -7.59
N LEU A 294 9.53 5.69 -7.32
CA LEU A 294 9.82 5.22 -5.97
C LEU A 294 10.46 6.33 -5.14
N LEU A 295 11.49 6.97 -5.68
CA LEU A 295 12.19 8.06 -5.00
C LEU A 295 11.28 9.26 -4.73
N ALA A 296 10.44 9.63 -5.70
CA ALA A 296 9.49 10.71 -5.53
C ALA A 296 8.47 10.39 -4.43
N GLU A 297 7.95 9.16 -4.42
CA GLU A 297 6.94 8.70 -3.45
C GLU A 297 7.49 8.67 -2.02
N PHE A 298 8.64 8.00 -1.80
CA PHE A 298 9.29 7.90 -0.48
C PHE A 298 9.62 9.27 0.13
N THR A 299 9.86 10.27 -0.71
CA THR A 299 10.24 11.62 -0.29
C THR A 299 9.07 12.60 -0.31
N GLY A 300 7.90 12.18 -0.80
CA GLY A 300 6.73 13.02 -1.00
C GLY A 300 6.95 14.18 -1.97
N SER A 301 7.83 13.98 -2.95
CA SER A 301 8.26 14.99 -3.93
C SER A 301 7.31 15.06 -5.11
N ARG A 302 6.88 16.27 -5.48
CA ARG A 302 5.98 16.51 -6.63
C ARG A 302 6.71 16.51 -7.97
N ALA A 303 8.00 16.81 -7.95
CA ALA A 303 8.85 16.77 -9.12
C ALA A 303 10.07 15.89 -8.86
N ALA A 304 10.55 15.19 -9.88
CA ALA A 304 11.78 14.41 -9.78
C ALA A 304 12.50 14.35 -11.14
N VAL A 305 13.82 14.29 -11.13
CA VAL A 305 14.66 14.13 -12.33
C VAL A 305 15.73 13.08 -12.06
N LEU A 306 15.88 12.13 -12.97
CA LEU A 306 16.93 11.12 -12.98
C LEU A 306 17.98 11.50 -14.02
N ILE A 307 19.24 11.54 -13.61
CA ILE A 307 20.40 11.89 -14.43
C ILE A 307 21.39 10.74 -14.38
N ARG A 308 21.96 10.36 -15.51
CA ARG A 308 22.98 9.31 -15.61
C ARG A 308 24.23 9.81 -16.31
N ARG A 309 25.36 9.26 -15.88
CA ARG A 309 26.64 9.39 -16.56
C ARG A 309 26.69 8.44 -17.77
N LYS A 310 27.04 8.95 -18.94
CA LYS A 310 27.32 8.17 -20.15
C LYS A 310 28.78 7.73 -20.20
N GLU A 311 29.12 6.87 -21.15
CA GLU A 311 30.49 6.36 -21.38
C GLU A 311 31.52 7.48 -21.63
N ASP A 312 31.09 8.61 -22.21
CA ASP A 312 31.92 9.80 -22.46
C ASP A 312 32.03 10.75 -21.26
N ASP A 313 31.69 10.29 -20.05
CA ASP A 313 31.65 11.06 -18.79
C ASP A 313 30.63 12.22 -18.74
N LEU A 314 29.82 12.37 -19.80
CA LEU A 314 28.74 13.35 -19.89
C LEU A 314 27.54 12.94 -19.05
N LEU A 315 26.99 13.88 -18.27
CA LEU A 315 25.78 13.69 -17.48
C LEU A 315 24.55 14.09 -18.31
N GLN A 316 23.57 13.19 -18.42
CA GLN A 316 22.35 13.41 -19.18
C GLN A 316 21.10 13.08 -18.35
N PRO A 317 20.05 13.91 -18.39
CA PRO A 317 18.74 13.55 -17.85
C PRO A 317 18.12 12.40 -18.64
N VAL A 318 17.74 11.32 -17.95
CA VAL A 318 17.20 10.09 -18.56
C VAL A 318 15.73 9.84 -18.21
N ALA A 319 15.22 10.44 -17.13
CA ALA A 319 13.80 10.40 -16.77
C ALA A 319 13.40 11.63 -15.95
N HIS A 320 12.13 12.03 -16.01
CA HIS A 320 11.58 13.08 -15.15
C HIS A 320 10.12 12.77 -14.77
N LEU A 321 9.66 13.38 -13.67
CA LEU A 321 8.31 13.30 -13.15
C LEU A 321 7.86 14.69 -12.69
N GLY A 322 6.62 15.07 -12.97
CA GLY A 322 5.98 16.27 -12.40
C GLY A 322 6.55 17.63 -12.87
N LEU A 323 7.33 17.65 -13.95
CA LEU A 323 7.76 18.88 -14.62
C LEU A 323 6.77 19.20 -15.76
N THR A 324 6.19 20.41 -15.74
CA THR A 324 5.18 20.88 -16.71
C THR A 324 5.75 21.72 -17.85
N SER A 325 7.05 22.01 -17.88
CA SER A 325 7.64 22.90 -18.89
C SER A 325 7.79 22.22 -20.25
N HIS A 326 7.26 22.87 -21.29
CA HIS A 326 7.37 22.56 -22.73
C HIS A 326 8.80 22.54 -23.30
N HIS A 327 9.83 22.44 -22.47
CA HIS A 327 11.23 22.37 -22.88
C HIS A 327 11.82 21.10 -22.28
N GLY A 328 12.06 20.12 -23.15
CA GLY A 328 12.78 18.91 -22.79
C GLY A 328 14.09 19.28 -22.08
N LEU A 329 14.45 18.49 -21.07
CA LEU A 329 15.69 18.71 -20.33
C LEU A 329 16.87 18.68 -21.32
N PRO A 330 17.82 19.63 -21.25
CA PRO A 330 18.87 19.74 -22.26
C PRO A 330 19.75 18.47 -22.31
N GLU A 331 20.11 18.03 -23.51
CA GLU A 331 21.06 16.93 -23.70
C GLU A 331 22.52 17.45 -23.63
N GLY A 332 23.44 16.64 -23.11
CA GLY A 332 24.86 16.99 -23.07
C GLY A 332 25.19 18.16 -22.14
N LEU A 333 24.60 18.17 -20.93
CA LEU A 333 24.82 19.23 -19.96
C LEU A 333 26.16 19.08 -19.24
N SER A 334 26.89 20.20 -19.11
CA SER A 334 27.96 20.32 -18.12
C SER A 334 27.34 20.51 -16.74
N LEU A 335 26.93 19.42 -16.12
CA LEU A 335 26.32 19.43 -14.79
C LEU A 335 27.39 19.52 -13.69
N PRO A 336 27.08 20.17 -12.55
CA PRO A 336 27.99 20.17 -11.39
C PRO A 336 28.25 18.75 -10.89
N THR A 337 29.32 18.56 -10.11
CA THR A 337 29.62 17.27 -9.45
C THR A 337 29.53 17.34 -7.93
N ASP A 338 29.28 18.51 -7.34
CA ASP A 338 29.04 18.67 -5.90
C ASP A 338 27.53 18.62 -5.58
N PRO A 339 27.05 17.64 -4.80
CA PRO A 339 25.64 17.53 -4.43
C PRO A 339 25.18 18.58 -3.43
N ASN A 340 26.11 19.31 -2.81
CA ASN A 340 25.78 20.39 -1.89
C ASN A 340 25.49 21.72 -2.60
N ASP A 341 25.85 21.85 -3.89
CA ASP A 341 25.53 23.02 -4.70
C ASP A 341 24.23 22.85 -5.50
N THR A 342 23.12 22.67 -4.77
CA THR A 342 21.77 22.56 -5.34
C THR A 342 21.42 23.70 -6.29
N ALA A 343 21.92 24.92 -6.03
CA ALA A 343 21.63 26.07 -6.86
C ALA A 343 22.29 25.95 -8.25
N ALA A 344 23.54 25.48 -8.33
CA ALA A 344 24.18 25.19 -9.61
C ALA A 344 23.46 24.08 -10.39
N TRP A 345 22.96 23.05 -9.70
CA TRP A 345 22.16 21.99 -10.30
C TRP A 345 20.84 22.51 -10.90
N CYS A 346 20.09 23.31 -10.14
CA CYS A 346 18.84 23.89 -10.60
C CYS A 346 19.05 24.83 -11.81
N ARG A 347 20.08 25.69 -11.77
CA ARG A 347 20.42 26.58 -12.89
C ARG A 347 20.79 25.80 -14.15
N ALA A 348 21.60 24.75 -14.03
CA ALA A 348 22.02 23.94 -15.17
C ALA A 348 20.85 23.20 -15.85
N LEU A 349 19.79 22.92 -15.10
CA LEU A 349 18.58 22.24 -15.60
C LEU A 349 17.45 23.21 -15.97
N GLY A 350 17.66 24.53 -15.88
CA GLY A 350 16.62 25.55 -16.13
C GLY A 350 15.44 25.47 -15.16
N LEU A 351 15.68 24.98 -13.93
CA LEU A 351 14.69 24.89 -12.86
C LEU A 351 14.68 26.20 -12.06
N ASP A 352 14.32 27.30 -12.70
CA ASP A 352 14.50 28.66 -12.15
C ASP A 352 13.45 29.09 -11.10
N GLY A 353 13.91 29.87 -10.11
CA GLY A 353 13.13 30.63 -9.13
C GLY A 353 14.01 31.71 -8.45
N ASP A 354 13.41 32.83 -8.02
CA ASP A 354 14.07 34.12 -7.73
C ASP A 354 15.10 34.23 -6.55
N ASP A 355 15.59 33.14 -5.94
CA ASP A 355 16.71 33.20 -4.95
C ASP A 355 17.35 31.82 -4.68
N ASP A 356 18.68 31.77 -4.57
CA ASP A 356 19.51 30.58 -4.29
C ASP A 356 19.15 29.90 -2.96
N ARG A 357 18.74 30.66 -1.94
CA ARG A 357 18.24 30.09 -0.67
C ARG A 357 16.93 29.31 -0.88
N GLY A 358 16.02 29.86 -1.66
CA GLY A 358 14.74 29.22 -1.96
C GLY A 358 14.89 27.93 -2.77
N LEU A 359 15.92 27.81 -3.60
CA LEU A 359 16.19 26.59 -4.38
C LEU A 359 16.70 25.45 -3.50
N LYS A 360 17.65 25.71 -2.58
CA LYS A 360 18.15 24.71 -1.61
C LYS A 360 17.06 24.16 -0.69
N GLU A 361 16.03 24.96 -0.44
CA GLU A 361 14.90 24.55 0.38
C GLU A 361 13.86 23.71 -0.38
N ARG A 362 13.77 23.92 -1.71
CA ARG A 362 12.76 23.31 -2.59
C ARG A 362 13.25 22.06 -3.33
N TRP A 363 14.55 21.91 -3.49
CA TRP A 363 15.18 20.83 -4.25
C TRP A 363 16.21 20.09 -3.41
N LEU A 364 16.26 18.78 -3.59
CA LEU A 364 17.26 17.92 -3.01
C LEU A 364 17.99 17.18 -4.12
N VAL A 365 19.31 17.17 -4.05
CA VAL A 365 20.19 16.54 -5.03
C VAL A 365 20.90 15.37 -4.39
N VAL A 366 20.86 14.22 -5.06
CA VAL A 366 21.22 12.93 -4.47
C VAL A 366 22.10 12.17 -5.46
N PRO A 367 23.34 11.81 -5.10
CA PRO A 367 24.13 10.92 -5.92
C PRO A 367 23.55 9.50 -5.89
N MET A 368 23.61 8.80 -7.03
CA MET A 368 23.29 7.38 -7.14
C MET A 368 24.57 6.55 -7.13
N GLY A 369 24.54 5.46 -6.36
CA GLY A 369 25.65 4.53 -6.22
C GLY A 369 26.61 4.87 -5.06
N THR A 370 27.61 4.01 -4.88
CA THR A 370 28.62 4.08 -3.81
C THR A 370 30.01 4.45 -4.31
N GLY A 371 30.21 4.58 -5.63
CA GLY A 371 31.48 4.90 -6.25
C GLY A 371 31.77 6.40 -6.31
N GLU A 372 33.06 6.76 -6.26
CA GLU A 372 33.56 8.07 -6.68
C GLU A 372 34.29 7.91 -8.02
N PRO A 373 33.82 8.53 -9.12
CA PRO A 373 32.67 9.44 -9.23
C PRO A 373 31.31 8.69 -9.25
N ALA A 374 30.24 9.37 -8.81
CA ALA A 374 28.89 8.82 -8.82
C ALA A 374 28.40 8.50 -10.25
N GLU A 375 27.68 7.38 -10.39
CA GLU A 375 27.14 6.85 -11.66
C GLU A 375 25.98 7.68 -12.23
N GLY A 376 25.34 8.47 -11.37
CA GLY A 376 24.20 9.29 -11.73
C GLY A 376 23.68 10.04 -10.53
N TRP A 377 22.62 10.82 -10.76
CA TRP A 377 22.11 11.80 -9.82
C TRP A 377 20.59 11.84 -9.90
N VAL A 378 19.94 12.06 -8.75
CA VAL A 378 18.50 12.27 -8.66
C VAL A 378 18.25 13.63 -8.05
N LEU A 379 17.38 14.40 -8.69
CA LEU A 379 16.85 15.64 -8.14
C LEU A 379 15.42 15.42 -7.73
N LEU A 380 15.07 15.84 -6.52
CA LEU A 380 13.73 15.70 -5.95
C LEU A 380 13.23 17.09 -5.55
N GLY A 381 12.05 17.46 -6.03
CA GLY A 381 11.50 18.81 -5.93
C GLY A 381 10.14 18.83 -5.23
N ARG A 382 9.99 19.80 -4.31
CA ARG A 382 8.74 20.24 -3.65
C ARG A 382 7.98 19.15 -2.88
N ARG A 383 7.99 19.21 -1.54
CA ARG A 383 7.19 18.33 -0.66
C ARG A 383 5.71 18.75 -0.59
N MET A 384 4.81 17.76 -0.54
CA MET A 384 3.35 17.88 -0.37
C MET A 384 2.94 18.46 1.00
N ALA A 385 3.29 19.73 1.28
CA ALA A 385 2.79 20.58 2.38
C ALA A 385 3.39 22.00 2.38
N GLY A 386 4.26 22.36 1.43
CA GLY A 386 5.09 23.58 1.54
C GLY A 386 6.31 23.40 2.46
N GLY A 387 6.64 22.16 2.83
CA GLY A 387 7.79 21.84 3.67
C GLY A 387 9.14 21.91 2.94
N VAL A 388 10.15 22.37 3.66
CA VAL A 388 11.55 22.48 3.24
C VAL A 388 12.26 21.12 3.38
N PHE A 389 13.22 20.82 2.50
CA PHE A 389 14.16 19.70 2.73
C PHE A 389 15.14 20.06 3.86
N GLY A 390 14.93 19.51 5.06
CA GLY A 390 15.83 19.70 6.20
C GLY A 390 17.09 18.82 6.13
N PRO A 391 18.10 19.05 6.99
CA PRO A 391 19.31 18.23 7.07
C PRO A 391 19.00 16.73 7.26
N ARG A 392 17.99 16.45 8.10
CA ARG A 392 17.49 15.11 8.39
C ARG A 392 16.95 14.35 7.16
N ASN A 393 16.37 15.06 6.18
CA ASN A 393 15.88 14.39 4.97
C ASN A 393 17.03 13.86 4.10
N ARG A 394 18.22 14.46 4.18
CA ARG A 394 19.33 14.14 3.27
C ARG A 394 19.83 12.70 3.43
N ASP A 395 19.88 12.20 4.65
CA ASP A 395 20.43 10.86 4.93
C ASP A 395 19.48 9.75 4.45
N GLN A 396 18.17 9.92 4.68
CA GLN A 396 17.15 9.02 4.12
C GLN A 396 17.21 8.99 2.58
N VAL A 397 17.36 10.15 1.94
CA VAL A 397 17.41 10.19 0.48
C VAL A 397 18.73 9.64 -0.07
N ARG A 398 19.85 9.76 0.65
CA ARG A 398 21.11 9.10 0.26
C ARG A 398 20.96 7.58 0.20
N VAL A 399 20.30 6.97 1.19
CA VAL A 399 20.02 5.53 1.19
C VAL A 399 19.19 5.17 -0.05
N LEU A 400 18.11 5.91 -0.30
CA LEU A 400 17.25 5.70 -1.47
C LEU A 400 18.02 5.88 -2.80
N GLY A 401 18.94 6.84 -2.88
CA GLY A 401 19.83 7.04 -4.02
C GLY A 401 20.76 5.85 -4.28
N ARG A 402 21.29 5.22 -3.21
CA ARG A 402 22.07 3.97 -3.32
C ARG A 402 21.21 2.82 -3.81
N LEU A 403 20.01 2.63 -3.25
CA LEU A 403 19.06 1.59 -3.68
C LEU A 403 18.63 1.76 -5.14
N ALA A 404 18.37 3.00 -5.56
CA ALA A 404 18.09 3.36 -6.94
C ALA A 404 19.23 3.00 -7.89
N GLY A 405 20.48 3.29 -7.49
CA GLY A 405 21.67 2.89 -8.23
C GLY A 405 21.75 1.36 -8.41
N ARG A 406 21.59 0.60 -7.31
CA ARG A 406 21.59 -0.88 -7.37
C ARG A 406 20.48 -1.43 -8.26
N ALA A 407 19.28 -0.88 -8.17
CA ALA A 407 18.16 -1.29 -9.02
C ALA A 407 18.45 -1.06 -10.51
N LEU A 408 19.05 0.08 -10.87
CA LEU A 408 19.43 0.37 -12.25
C LEU A 408 20.56 -0.54 -12.75
N ALA A 409 21.48 -0.96 -11.86
CA ALA A 409 22.57 -1.87 -12.19
C ALA A 409 22.11 -3.33 -12.35
N ALA A 410 21.21 -3.81 -11.50
CA ALA A 410 20.70 -5.19 -11.55
C ALA A 410 19.67 -5.43 -12.67
N PHE A 411 19.01 -4.38 -13.14
CA PHE A 411 17.91 -4.49 -14.09
C PHE A 411 18.23 -5.23 -15.40
N PRO A 412 19.39 -5.04 -16.07
CA PRO A 412 19.69 -5.76 -17.31
C PRO A 412 19.73 -7.28 -17.12
N GLU A 413 20.10 -7.76 -15.93
CA GLU A 413 20.21 -9.19 -15.61
C GLU A 413 18.89 -9.78 -15.09
N GLU A 414 18.20 -9.06 -14.18
CA GLU A 414 16.98 -9.54 -13.52
C GLU A 414 15.85 -8.49 -13.51
N PRO A 415 15.25 -8.16 -14.67
CA PRO A 415 14.33 -7.02 -14.78
C PRO A 415 13.02 -7.21 -13.99
N VAL A 416 12.46 -8.42 -14.01
CA VAL A 416 11.21 -8.74 -13.30
C VAL A 416 11.41 -8.71 -11.79
N ARG A 417 12.49 -9.35 -11.29
CA ARG A 417 12.78 -9.40 -9.86
C ARG A 417 13.16 -8.03 -9.31
N THR A 418 13.89 -7.23 -10.08
CA THR A 418 14.22 -5.84 -9.71
C THR A 418 12.95 -4.99 -9.56
N LEU A 419 12.01 -5.08 -10.50
CA LEU A 419 10.73 -4.37 -10.41
C LEU A 419 9.88 -4.85 -9.23
N GLU A 420 9.92 -6.16 -8.92
CA GLU A 420 9.24 -6.71 -7.75
C GLU A 420 9.84 -6.19 -6.44
N ALA A 421 11.16 -6.16 -6.32
CA ALA A 421 11.88 -5.62 -5.16
C ALA A 421 11.52 -4.14 -4.90
N LEU A 422 11.51 -3.31 -5.95
CA LEU A 422 11.10 -1.90 -5.84
C LEU A 422 9.65 -1.77 -5.37
N ARG A 423 8.75 -2.64 -5.86
CA ARG A 423 7.35 -2.64 -5.42
C ARG A 423 7.18 -3.08 -3.97
N VAL A 424 7.96 -4.06 -3.50
CA VAL A 424 7.97 -4.50 -2.10
C VAL A 424 8.35 -3.32 -1.20
N LEU A 425 9.44 -2.61 -1.50
CA LEU A 425 9.85 -1.43 -0.74
C LEU A 425 8.75 -0.37 -0.66
N LEU A 426 8.07 -0.09 -1.78
CA LEU A 426 6.94 0.84 -1.81
C LEU A 426 5.76 0.37 -0.95
N ARG A 427 5.38 -0.92 -1.03
CA ARG A 427 4.26 -1.46 -0.25
C ARG A 427 4.51 -1.37 1.25
N ILE A 428 5.72 -1.68 1.69
CA ILE A 428 6.08 -1.68 3.11
C ILE A 428 6.09 -0.26 3.65
N HIS A 429 6.64 0.68 2.87
CA HIS A 429 6.54 2.10 3.15
C HIS A 429 5.08 2.56 3.31
N TRP A 430 4.19 2.16 2.39
CA TRP A 430 2.76 2.49 2.47
C TRP A 430 2.03 1.82 3.64
N ARG A 431 2.44 0.61 4.05
CA ARG A 431 1.88 -0.07 5.23
C ARG A 431 2.26 0.61 6.55
N GLY A 432 3.17 1.58 6.52
CA GLY A 432 3.68 2.21 7.74
C GLY A 432 4.56 1.26 8.57
N VAL A 433 4.94 0.11 8.00
CA VAL A 433 6.03 -0.69 8.53
C VAL A 433 7.28 0.18 8.40
N PRO A 434 8.05 0.44 9.48
CA PRO A 434 9.11 1.42 9.44
C PRO A 434 10.26 0.99 8.51
N THR A 435 10.18 1.29 7.22
CA THR A 435 11.38 1.30 6.38
C THR A 435 12.19 2.52 6.78
N ALA A 436 13.16 2.33 7.67
CA ALA A 436 14.13 3.33 8.10
C ALA A 436 13.52 4.73 8.36
N THR A 437 12.99 4.95 9.57
CA THR A 437 12.70 6.32 9.99
C THR A 437 13.99 7.14 9.96
N THR A 438 13.85 8.44 9.72
CA THR A 438 15.01 9.34 9.73
C THR A 438 15.77 9.25 11.06
N ASP A 439 15.04 9.14 12.18
CA ASP A 439 15.64 9.00 13.50
C ASP A 439 16.39 7.66 13.66
N ALA A 440 15.89 6.57 13.06
CA ALA A 440 16.58 5.26 13.10
C ALA A 440 17.87 5.27 12.27
N LEU A 441 17.84 5.89 11.08
CA LEU A 441 19.04 6.06 10.24
C LEU A 441 20.08 6.94 10.94
N ASP A 442 19.66 8.08 11.49
CA ASP A 442 20.55 9.00 12.22
C ASP A 442 21.20 8.31 13.41
N LEU A 443 20.41 7.54 14.18
CA LEU A 443 20.90 6.77 15.32
C LEU A 443 21.94 5.74 14.88
N ALA A 444 21.61 4.90 13.88
CA ALA A 444 22.51 3.88 13.37
C ALA A 444 23.82 4.47 12.85
N ALA A 445 23.74 5.56 12.09
CA ALA A 445 24.91 6.24 11.56
C ALA A 445 25.76 6.89 12.66
N SER A 446 25.12 7.52 13.66
CA SER A 446 25.83 8.11 14.81
C SER A 446 26.54 7.05 15.65
N LEU A 447 25.88 5.91 15.89
CA LEU A 447 26.41 4.81 16.67
C LEU A 447 27.59 4.18 15.92
N GLY A 448 27.42 3.89 14.63
CA GLY A 448 28.49 3.37 13.77
C GLY A 448 29.75 4.24 13.80
N ARG A 449 29.58 5.57 13.70
CA ARG A 449 30.71 6.51 13.85
C ARG A 449 31.32 6.48 15.25
N SER A 450 30.50 6.40 16.30
CA SER A 450 30.98 6.41 17.69
C SER A 450 31.82 5.18 18.04
N VAL A 451 31.53 4.02 17.43
CA VAL A 451 32.29 2.78 17.63
C VAL A 451 33.45 2.63 16.63
N GLY A 452 33.72 3.66 15.82
CA GLY A 452 34.87 3.72 14.92
C GLY A 452 34.70 2.97 13.59
N LEU A 453 33.46 2.73 13.14
CA LEU A 453 33.22 2.16 11.81
C LEU A 453 33.73 3.10 10.70
N SER A 454 34.23 2.52 9.61
CA SER A 454 34.58 3.26 8.41
C SER A 454 33.33 3.93 7.80
N PRO A 455 33.46 5.01 7.01
CA PRO A 455 32.33 5.62 6.31
C PRO A 455 31.54 4.62 5.45
N THR A 456 32.24 3.68 4.80
CA THR A 456 31.62 2.60 4.02
C THR A 456 30.82 1.62 4.86
N ALA A 457 31.32 1.25 6.04
CA ALA A 457 30.60 0.39 6.98
C ALA A 457 29.38 1.11 7.58
N VAL A 458 29.47 2.43 7.82
CA VAL A 458 28.34 3.25 8.25
C VAL A 458 27.24 3.28 7.17
N SER A 459 27.60 3.48 5.90
CA SER A 459 26.60 3.45 4.81
C SER A 459 25.95 2.08 4.64
N ARG A 460 26.70 0.99 4.83
CA ARG A 460 26.12 -0.37 4.83
C ARG A 460 25.13 -0.57 5.97
N LEU A 461 25.44 -0.06 7.15
CA LEU A 461 24.53 -0.12 8.29
C LEU A 461 23.22 0.64 8.02
N GLU A 462 23.31 1.83 7.42
CA GLU A 462 22.12 2.58 6.98
C GLU A 462 21.28 1.80 5.95
N ASP A 463 21.94 1.14 4.99
CA ASP A 463 21.26 0.31 3.99
C ASP A 463 20.57 -0.91 4.64
N ALA A 464 21.20 -1.53 5.64
CA ALA A 464 20.60 -2.63 6.40
C ALA A 464 19.35 -2.16 7.14
N VAL A 465 19.41 -1.00 7.80
CA VAL A 465 18.26 -0.40 8.50
C VAL A 465 17.11 -0.08 7.53
N ALA A 466 17.40 0.27 6.28
CA ALA A 466 16.34 0.52 5.29
C ALA A 466 15.72 -0.75 4.69
N LEU A 467 16.42 -1.89 4.70
CA LEU A 467 16.01 -3.10 4.00
C LEU A 467 15.59 -4.26 4.92
N HIS A 468 15.97 -4.26 6.20
CA HIS A 468 15.83 -5.42 7.08
C HIS A 468 14.40 -5.96 7.24
N ASP A 469 13.40 -5.09 7.24
CA ASP A 469 11.99 -5.47 7.42
C ASP A 469 11.24 -5.68 6.09
N ALA A 470 11.96 -5.86 4.98
CA ALA A 470 11.32 -6.07 3.68
C ALA A 470 10.43 -7.33 3.62
N GLY A 471 10.70 -8.31 4.49
CA GLY A 471 9.90 -9.52 4.64
C GLY A 471 8.48 -9.28 5.16
N MET A 472 8.26 -8.16 5.86
CA MET A 472 6.98 -7.84 6.51
C MET A 472 5.84 -7.63 5.51
N ASP A 473 6.14 -7.41 4.22
CA ASP A 473 5.13 -7.40 3.14
C ASP A 473 4.34 -8.73 3.07
N ARG A 474 4.95 -9.83 3.48
CA ARG A 474 4.37 -11.18 3.43
C ARG A 474 3.68 -11.61 4.71
N ILE A 475 3.86 -10.86 5.79
CA ILE A 475 3.12 -11.11 7.04
C ILE A 475 1.73 -10.49 6.92
N GLU A 476 0.73 -11.24 7.36
CA GLU A 476 -0.64 -10.76 7.38
C GLU A 476 -0.89 -9.67 8.42
N ASP A 477 -1.79 -8.74 8.08
CA ASP A 477 -2.10 -7.57 8.91
C ASP A 477 -2.66 -7.95 10.29
N ASP A 478 -3.32 -9.09 10.44
CA ASP A 478 -3.85 -9.54 11.73
C ASP A 478 -2.77 -10.02 12.70
N ILE A 479 -1.65 -10.52 12.18
CA ILE A 479 -0.44 -10.83 12.95
C ILE A 479 0.28 -9.52 13.33
N LEU A 480 0.48 -8.63 12.35
CA LEU A 480 1.21 -7.36 12.55
C LEU A 480 0.50 -6.38 13.49
N LEU A 481 -0.84 -6.34 13.42
CA LEU A 481 -1.68 -5.38 14.15
C LEU A 481 -2.41 -6.05 15.33
N GLY A 482 -2.16 -7.34 15.56
CA GLY A 482 -2.72 -8.11 16.65
C GLY A 482 -2.18 -7.64 18.00
N THR A 483 -3.05 -7.54 19.00
CA THR A 483 -2.67 -7.24 20.39
C THR A 483 -2.59 -8.49 21.26
N ASP A 484 -2.99 -9.63 20.72
CA ASP A 484 -2.95 -10.92 21.40
C ASP A 484 -1.52 -11.48 21.38
N THR A 485 -1.25 -12.42 22.28
CA THR A 485 0.06 -13.11 22.24
C THR A 485 0.15 -13.91 20.95
N LEU A 486 1.23 -13.67 20.18
CA LEU A 486 1.53 -14.43 18.98
C LEU A 486 1.48 -15.92 19.32
N SER A 487 0.70 -16.67 18.55
CA SER A 487 0.73 -18.13 18.61
C SER A 487 2.11 -18.63 18.15
N GLU A 488 2.44 -19.89 18.45
CA GLU A 488 3.69 -20.48 17.92
C GLU A 488 3.76 -20.39 16.40
N ASP A 489 2.61 -20.49 15.72
CA ASP A 489 2.50 -20.41 14.27
C ASP A 489 2.72 -18.97 13.76
N ASP A 490 2.17 -17.96 14.46
CA ASP A 490 2.41 -16.55 14.12
C ASP A 490 3.87 -16.18 14.33
N ARG A 491 4.52 -16.73 15.37
CA ARG A 491 5.96 -16.56 15.58
C ARG A 491 6.79 -17.19 14.47
N GLU A 492 6.43 -18.39 14.03
CA GLU A 492 7.11 -19.08 12.92
C GLU A 492 6.93 -18.34 11.58
N GLU A 493 5.78 -17.70 11.37
CA GLU A 493 5.54 -16.83 10.22
C GLU A 493 6.35 -15.54 10.28
N VAL A 494 6.41 -14.91 11.46
CA VAL A 494 7.30 -13.79 11.71
C VAL A 494 8.74 -14.23 11.48
N ASP A 495 9.24 -15.32 12.05
CA ASP A 495 10.63 -15.75 11.88
C ASP A 495 11.03 -15.97 10.41
N ARG A 496 10.11 -16.45 9.56
CA ARG A 496 10.36 -16.68 8.13
C ARG A 496 10.41 -15.39 7.29
N HIS A 497 9.92 -14.27 7.80
CA HIS A 497 9.88 -13.01 7.05
C HIS A 497 11.28 -12.60 6.58
N VAL A 498 12.31 -12.87 7.38
CA VAL A 498 13.71 -12.53 7.09
C VAL A 498 14.17 -13.18 5.78
N ALA A 499 14.00 -14.50 5.68
CA ALA A 499 14.42 -15.26 4.51
C ALA A 499 13.66 -14.83 3.26
N LEU A 500 12.35 -14.58 3.40
CA LEU A 500 11.49 -14.08 2.33
C LEU A 500 11.91 -12.67 1.89
N GLY A 501 12.20 -11.78 2.83
CA GLY A 501 12.66 -10.41 2.56
C GLY A 501 13.99 -10.40 1.80
N LEU A 502 14.94 -11.25 2.20
CA LEU A 502 16.22 -11.40 1.52
C LEU A 502 16.07 -11.94 0.09
N ASP A 503 15.18 -12.91 -0.14
CA ASP A 503 14.92 -13.41 -1.50
C ASP A 503 14.23 -12.37 -2.39
N LEU A 504 13.25 -11.64 -1.84
CA LEU A 504 12.55 -10.57 -2.55
C LEU A 504 13.46 -9.40 -2.91
N LEU A 505 14.40 -9.06 -2.03
CA LEU A 505 15.35 -7.97 -2.22
C LEU A 505 16.67 -8.41 -2.86
N ALA A 506 16.84 -9.68 -3.22
CA ALA A 506 18.09 -10.20 -3.78
C ALA A 506 18.71 -9.31 -4.88
N PRO A 507 17.96 -8.73 -5.84
CA PRO A 507 18.51 -7.84 -6.86
C PRO A 507 19.12 -6.54 -6.31
N LEU A 508 18.73 -6.12 -5.10
CA LEU A 508 19.21 -4.90 -4.43
C LEU A 508 20.28 -5.19 -3.35
N LEU A 509 20.51 -6.48 -3.05
CA LEU A 509 21.44 -6.97 -2.04
C LEU A 509 22.70 -7.54 -2.69
N THR A 510 23.51 -6.65 -3.27
CA THR A 510 24.75 -7.02 -3.96
C THR A 510 25.97 -7.19 -3.04
N ASP A 511 25.84 -6.86 -1.76
CA ASP A 511 26.92 -6.91 -0.75
C ASP A 511 26.62 -8.04 0.26
N GLU A 512 27.52 -9.03 0.33
CA GLU A 512 27.36 -10.19 1.22
C GLU A 512 27.40 -9.77 2.69
N ASP A 513 28.18 -8.74 3.05
CA ASP A 513 28.21 -8.21 4.42
C ASP A 513 26.86 -7.60 4.81
N LEU A 514 26.16 -6.96 3.86
CA LEU A 514 24.83 -6.41 4.09
C LEU A 514 23.80 -7.50 4.36
N VAL A 515 23.86 -8.61 3.61
CA VAL A 515 23.01 -9.78 3.85
C VAL A 515 23.28 -10.37 5.24
N HIS A 516 24.55 -10.43 5.65
CA HIS A 516 24.92 -10.87 6.99
C HIS A 516 24.37 -9.95 8.09
N VAL A 517 24.45 -8.63 7.92
CA VAL A 517 23.88 -7.68 8.90
C VAL A 517 22.37 -7.85 9.02
N ILE A 518 21.65 -7.96 7.90
CA ILE A 518 20.19 -8.16 7.91
C ILE A 518 19.83 -9.50 8.58
N ARG A 519 20.53 -10.59 8.29
CA ARG A 519 20.30 -11.87 8.98
C ARG A 519 20.58 -11.78 10.47
N HIS A 520 21.69 -11.17 10.85
CA HIS A 520 22.10 -11.10 12.26
C HIS A 520 21.13 -10.29 13.11
N HIS A 521 20.60 -9.18 12.56
CA HIS A 521 19.58 -8.37 13.23
C HIS A 521 18.35 -9.18 13.66
N HIS A 522 18.01 -10.23 12.90
CA HIS A 522 16.82 -11.03 13.16
C HIS A 522 17.10 -12.38 13.84
N GLU A 523 18.31 -12.91 13.75
CA GLU A 523 18.72 -14.18 14.38
C GLU A 523 19.07 -14.02 15.88
N ARG A 524 19.19 -12.79 16.36
CA ARG A 524 19.53 -12.46 17.75
C ARG A 524 18.53 -11.45 18.31
N TRP A 525 17.63 -11.94 19.16
CA TRP A 525 16.64 -11.14 19.89
C TRP A 525 17.26 -10.14 20.90
N ASP A 526 18.59 -10.02 20.96
CA ASP A 526 19.32 -9.03 21.76
C ASP A 526 19.88 -7.83 20.97
N GLY A 527 19.63 -7.74 19.66
CA GLY A 527 20.13 -6.66 18.81
C GLY A 527 21.60 -6.83 18.49
#